data_AF-E1YBL9-F1
#
_entry.id   AF-E1YBL9-F1
#
_cell.length_a   1.000
_cell.length_b   1.000
_cell.length_c   1.000
_cell.angle_alpha   90.00
_cell.angle_beta   90.00
_cell.angle_gamma   90.00
#
_symmetry.space_group_name_H-M   'P 1'
#
loop_
_entity.id
_entity.type
_entity.pdbx_description
1 polymer ?
#
loop_
_entity_poly.entity_id
_entity_poly.type
_entity_poly.pdbx_seq_one_letter_code
_entity_poly.pdbx_strand_id
1 'polypeptide(L)'
;MGSKKKAVKEKPLDKMTAKELRELAINTPGVTGAHGMNKDELISTIKEARGIVEAPSEKSNATVRELKAKIKEIKAKHEVAIGDENPKMARIYHDRIIKLKKKTRV
;
A
#
# COMPACT_ATOMS: atom_id res chain seq x y z
N MET A 1 36.48 -3.00 -9.51
CA MET A 1 35.66 -2.92 -8.29
C MET A 1 34.83 -1.63 -8.30
N GLY A 2 33.51 -1.76 -8.44
CA GLY A 2 32.54 -0.84 -7.81
C GLY A 2 32.33 0.57 -8.40
N SER A 3 31.93 0.71 -9.66
CA SER A 3 31.33 1.96 -10.13
C SER A 3 29.87 2.05 -9.65
N LYS A 4 29.65 2.68 -8.49
CA LYS A 4 28.33 3.15 -8.02
C LYS A 4 27.71 4.09 -9.07
N LYS A 5 26.81 3.59 -9.91
CA LYS A 5 25.98 4.45 -10.77
C LYS A 5 24.83 5.01 -9.94
N LYS A 6 24.88 6.34 -9.83
CA LYS A 6 23.97 7.22 -9.10
C LYS A 6 22.50 6.86 -9.37
N ALA A 7 21.76 6.62 -8.29
CA ALA A 7 20.31 6.59 -8.26
C ALA A 7 19.78 7.92 -8.80
N VAL A 8 19.33 7.91 -10.05
CA VAL A 8 18.52 8.97 -10.63
C VAL A 8 17.19 8.89 -9.90
N LYS A 9 16.96 9.83 -8.98
CA LYS A 9 15.67 10.08 -8.36
C LYS A 9 14.70 10.55 -9.44
N GLU A 10 14.19 9.62 -10.24
CA GLU A 10 13.03 9.88 -11.08
C GLU A 10 11.81 10.03 -10.17
N LYS A 11 10.93 10.98 -10.51
CA LYS A 11 9.68 11.20 -9.78
C LYS A 11 8.96 9.85 -9.58
N PRO A 12 8.39 9.56 -8.40
CA PRO A 12 7.66 8.31 -8.21
C PRO A 12 6.56 8.21 -9.27
N LEU A 13 6.48 7.07 -9.96
CA LEU A 13 5.54 6.81 -11.07
C LEU A 13 4.09 7.11 -10.67
N ASP A 14 3.77 6.96 -9.39
CA ASP A 14 2.45 7.22 -8.81
C ASP A 14 2.05 8.71 -8.88
N LYS A 15 3.03 9.62 -9.01
CA LYS A 15 2.82 11.07 -9.15
C LYS A 15 2.82 11.55 -10.61
N MET A 16 3.18 10.69 -11.56
CA MET A 16 3.15 11.07 -12.97
C MET A 16 1.71 11.11 -13.50
N THR A 17 1.51 11.97 -14.49
CA THR A 17 0.26 12.06 -15.24
C THR A 17 0.15 10.90 -16.22
N ALA A 18 -1.07 10.57 -16.64
CA ALA A 18 -1.29 9.46 -17.58
C ALA A 18 -0.56 9.65 -18.92
N LYS A 19 -0.29 10.89 -19.33
CA LYS A 19 0.47 11.19 -20.55
C LYS A 19 1.96 10.85 -20.39
N GLU A 20 2.58 11.28 -19.29
CA GLU A 20 3.98 10.96 -18.97
C GLU A 20 4.18 9.44 -18.83
N LEU A 21 3.22 8.74 -18.22
CA LEU A 21 3.26 7.28 -18.11
C LEU A 21 3.16 6.58 -19.47
N ARG A 22 2.36 7.09 -20.42
CA ARG A 22 2.28 6.54 -21.77
C ARG A 22 3.58 6.73 -22.56
N GLU A 23 4.18 7.92 -22.46
CA GLU A 23 5.46 8.21 -23.12
C GLU A 23 6.58 7.31 -22.57
N LEU A 24 6.62 7.09 -21.25
CA LEU A 24 7.57 6.18 -20.64
C LEU A 24 7.33 4.72 -21.03
N ALA A 25 6.07 4.30 -21.16
CA ALA A 25 5.73 2.96 -21.64
C ALA A 25 6.18 2.74 -23.09
N ILE A 26 5.97 3.72 -24.00
CA ILE A 26 6.42 3.63 -25.40
C ILE A 26 7.95 3.59 -25.50
N ASN A 27 8.66 4.35 -24.65
CA ASN A 27 10.11 4.36 -24.61
C ASN A 27 10.71 3.12 -23.92
N THR A 28 9.90 2.29 -23.26
CA THR A 28 10.39 1.08 -22.59
C THR A 28 10.30 -0.11 -23.54
N PRO A 29 11.44 -0.74 -23.91
CA PRO A 29 11.43 -1.90 -24.80
C PRO A 29 10.71 -3.08 -24.12
N GLY A 30 9.58 -3.49 -24.69
CA GLY A 30 8.78 -4.63 -24.19
C GLY A 30 7.34 -4.28 -23.78
N VAL A 31 6.96 -3.01 -23.68
CA VAL A 31 5.57 -2.61 -23.34
C VAL A 31 4.79 -2.27 -24.62
N THR A 32 4.02 -3.23 -25.13
CA THR A 32 3.09 -3.03 -26.25
C THR A 32 1.68 -2.71 -25.73
N GLY A 33 1.01 -1.69 -26.26
CA GLY A 33 -0.38 -1.37 -25.90
C GLY A 33 -0.57 -0.23 -24.89
N ALA A 34 0.43 0.63 -24.68
CA ALA A 34 0.39 1.74 -23.73
C ALA A 34 -0.83 2.69 -23.87
N HIS A 35 -1.41 2.81 -25.06
CA HIS A 35 -2.59 3.66 -25.29
C HIS A 35 -3.90 3.09 -24.72
N GLY A 36 -4.00 1.77 -24.55
CA GLY A 36 -5.19 1.09 -24.06
C GLY A 36 -5.19 0.78 -22.56
N MET A 37 -4.06 1.00 -21.88
CA MET A 37 -3.88 0.66 -20.46
C MET A 37 -4.37 1.77 -19.53
N ASN A 38 -4.99 1.38 -18.42
CA ASN A 38 -5.36 2.29 -17.33
C ASN A 38 -4.12 2.84 -16.62
N LYS A 39 -4.27 3.94 -15.86
CA LYS A 39 -3.13 4.56 -15.14
C LYS A 39 -2.39 3.56 -14.22
N ASP A 40 -3.15 2.73 -13.51
CA ASP A 40 -2.59 1.71 -12.61
C ASP A 40 -1.87 0.58 -13.37
N GLU A 41 -2.39 0.19 -14.54
CA GLU A 41 -1.79 -0.82 -15.41
C GLU A 41 -0.50 -0.31 -16.07
N LEU A 42 -0.48 0.96 -16.50
CA LEU A 42 0.73 1.62 -17.00
C LEU A 42 1.83 1.68 -15.94
N ILE A 43 1.48 2.01 -14.70
CA ILE A 43 2.46 2.02 -13.60
C ILE A 43 3.02 0.61 -13.36
N SER A 44 2.17 -0.41 -13.40
CA SER A 44 2.57 -1.80 -13.14
C SER A 44 3.47 -2.35 -14.26
N THR A 45 3.08 -2.16 -15.52
CA THR A 45 3.87 -2.57 -16.70
C THR A 45 5.22 -1.85 -16.79
N ILE A 46 5.28 -0.56 -16.47
CA ILE A 46 6.55 0.18 -16.42
C ILE A 46 7.43 -0.29 -15.25
N LYS A 47 6.84 -0.61 -14.09
CA LYS A 47 7.58 -1.17 -12.93
C LYS A 47 8.14 -2.56 -13.23
N GLU A 48 7.35 -3.42 -13.88
CA GLU A 48 7.74 -4.76 -14.32
C GLU A 48 8.85 -4.70 -15.39
N ALA A 49 8.66 -3.88 -16.42
CA ALA A 49 9.64 -3.73 -17.50
C ALA A 49 10.96 -3.07 -17.05
N ARG A 50 10.94 -2.26 -15.98
CA ARG A 50 12.15 -1.70 -15.34
C ARG A 50 12.80 -2.64 -14.32
N GLY A 51 12.25 -3.85 -14.11
CA GLY A 51 12.84 -4.86 -13.22
C GLY A 51 12.80 -4.49 -11.73
N ILE A 52 11.96 -3.53 -11.35
CA ILE A 52 11.80 -3.12 -9.95
C ILE A 52 10.68 -3.96 -9.36
N VAL A 53 11.06 -5.07 -8.73
CA VAL A 53 10.19 -5.81 -7.80
C VAL A 53 10.02 -4.96 -6.54
N GLU A 54 9.26 -3.87 -6.65
CA GLU A 54 8.73 -3.19 -5.48
C GLU A 54 7.51 -3.98 -5.04
N ALA A 55 7.67 -4.68 -3.92
CA ALA A 55 6.60 -5.31 -3.18
C ALA A 55 5.37 -4.38 -3.15
N PRO A 56 4.15 -4.91 -3.38
CA PRO A 56 2.96 -4.11 -3.57
C PRO A 56 2.86 -3.12 -2.41
N SER A 57 3.02 -1.83 -2.72
CA SER A 57 2.75 -0.77 -1.75
C SER A 57 1.30 -0.96 -1.33
N GLU A 58 1.08 -1.39 -0.09
CA GLU A 58 -0.26 -1.59 0.47
C GLU A 58 -1.03 -0.30 0.26
N LYS A 59 -1.92 -0.27 -0.74
CA LYS A 59 -2.86 0.82 -0.94
C LYS A 59 -3.68 0.84 0.36
N SER A 60 -3.37 1.77 1.26
CA SER A 60 -3.85 1.81 2.63
C SER A 60 -5.32 2.22 2.77
N ASN A 61 -6.12 2.00 1.72
CA ASN A 61 -7.56 2.16 1.75
C ASN A 61 -8.17 0.84 2.20
N ALA A 62 -7.88 0.47 3.45
CA ALA A 62 -8.48 -0.71 4.05
C ALA A 62 -10.01 -0.55 3.98
N THR A 63 -10.68 -1.50 3.32
CA THR A 63 -12.14 -1.42 3.15
C THR A 63 -12.84 -1.45 4.51
N VAL A 64 -14.08 -0.93 4.60
CA VAL A 64 -14.86 -0.97 5.87
C VAL A 64 -14.97 -2.41 6.41
N ARG A 65 -15.01 -3.40 5.53
CA ARG A 65 -15.02 -4.83 5.87
C ARG A 65 -13.71 -5.27 6.52
N GLU A 66 -12.56 -4.89 5.98
CA GLU A 66 -11.25 -5.16 6.57
C GLU A 66 -11.07 -4.47 7.92
N LEU A 67 -11.55 -3.22 8.06
CA LEU A 67 -11.51 -2.52 9.34
C LEU A 67 -12.36 -3.25 10.41
N LYS A 68 -13.52 -3.78 10.03
CA LYS A 68 -14.34 -4.62 10.93
C LYS A 68 -13.65 -5.94 11.30
N ALA A 69 -12.94 -6.58 10.37
CA ALA A 69 -12.12 -7.75 10.66
C ALA A 69 -11.01 -7.43 11.68
N LYS A 70 -10.26 -6.33 11.46
CA LYS A 70 -9.24 -5.84 12.40
C LYS A 70 -9.82 -5.53 13.79
N ILE A 71 -11.05 -4.99 13.88
CA ILE A 71 -11.73 -4.79 15.17
C ILE A 71 -11.95 -6.13 15.89
N LYS A 72 -12.36 -7.19 15.18
CA LYS A 72 -12.56 -8.52 15.77
C LYS A 72 -11.26 -9.09 16.34
N GLU A 73 -10.16 -8.96 15.60
CA GLU A 73 -8.83 -9.40 16.05
C GLU A 73 -8.36 -8.65 17.30
N ILE A 74 -8.52 -7.32 17.34
CA ILE A 74 -8.07 -6.52 18.49
C ILE A 74 -8.95 -6.78 19.72
N LYS A 75 -10.24 -7.11 19.55
CA LYS A 75 -11.10 -7.55 20.66
C LYS A 75 -10.60 -8.83 21.30
N ALA A 76 -10.22 -9.84 20.51
CA ALA A 76 -9.64 -11.06 21.05
C ALA A 76 -8.35 -10.77 21.85
N LYS A 77 -7.48 -9.89 21.33
CA LYS A 77 -6.26 -9.45 22.05
C LYS A 77 -6.57 -8.66 23.32
N HIS A 78 -7.65 -7.90 23.34
CA HIS A 78 -8.11 -7.18 24.53
C HIS A 78 -8.57 -8.13 25.63
N GLU A 79 -9.36 -9.17 25.29
CA GLU A 79 -9.81 -10.19 26.24
C GLU A 79 -8.62 -10.97 26.82
N VAL A 80 -7.67 -11.37 25.98
CA VAL A 80 -6.42 -12.01 26.42
C VAL A 80 -5.64 -11.10 27.38
N ALA A 81 -5.48 -9.81 27.05
CA ALA A 81 -4.76 -8.87 27.92
C ALA A 81 -5.45 -8.59 29.27
N ILE A 82 -6.79 -8.76 29.34
CA ILE A 82 -7.53 -8.72 30.61
C ILE A 82 -7.24 -9.98 31.42
N GLY A 83 -7.25 -11.16 30.77
CA GLY A 83 -6.92 -12.43 31.42
C GLY A 83 -5.47 -12.49 31.93
N ASP A 84 -4.54 -11.88 31.20
CA ASP A 84 -3.12 -11.77 31.57
C ASP A 84 -2.84 -10.64 32.59
N GLU A 85 -3.87 -10.02 33.17
CA GLU A 85 -3.77 -8.89 34.11
C GLU A 85 -2.84 -7.75 33.64
N ASN A 86 -2.83 -7.47 32.34
CA ASN A 86 -2.02 -6.40 31.75
C ASN A 86 -2.87 -5.16 31.42
N PRO A 87 -3.09 -4.25 32.39
CA PRO A 87 -4.00 -3.11 32.23
C PRO A 87 -3.50 -2.11 31.18
N LYS A 88 -2.18 -2.02 30.97
CA LYS A 88 -1.59 -1.14 29.95
C LYS A 88 -1.98 -1.62 28.55
N MET A 89 -1.82 -2.91 28.28
CA MET A 89 -2.15 -3.49 26.98
C MET A 89 -3.67 -3.50 26.73
N ALA A 90 -4.46 -3.83 27.75
CA ALA A 90 -5.92 -3.73 27.67
C ALA A 90 -6.37 -2.31 27.27
N ARG A 91 -5.84 -1.27 27.92
CA ARG A 91 -6.16 0.13 27.57
C ARG A 91 -5.77 0.48 26.13
N ILE A 92 -4.59 0.08 25.68
CA ILE A 92 -4.14 0.31 24.29
C ILE A 92 -5.07 -0.35 23.28
N TYR A 93 -5.48 -1.59 23.54
CA TYR A 93 -6.41 -2.31 22.66
C TYR A 93 -7.80 -1.66 22.64
N HIS A 94 -8.30 -1.24 23.79
CA HIS A 94 -9.56 -0.49 23.91
C HIS A 94 -9.55 0.80 23.07
N ASP A 95 -8.49 1.61 23.18
CA ASP A 95 -8.35 2.85 22.43
C ASP A 95 -8.26 2.61 20.91
N ARG A 96 -7.56 1.54 20.50
CA ARG A 96 -7.49 1.12 19.10
C ARG A 96 -8.86 0.70 18.56
N ILE A 97 -9.64 -0.06 19.34
CA ILE A 97 -11.00 -0.45 18.99
C ILE A 97 -11.88 0.79 18.79
N ILE A 98 -11.82 1.78 19.69
CA ILE A 98 -12.59 3.02 19.55
C ILE A 98 -12.22 3.76 18.26
N LYS A 99 -10.92 3.93 17.99
CA LYS A 99 -10.44 4.61 16.78
C LYS A 99 -10.91 3.90 15.51
N LEU A 100 -10.84 2.57 15.46
CA LEU A 100 -11.30 1.80 14.31
C LEU A 100 -12.82 1.87 14.15
N LYS A 101 -13.60 1.78 15.24
CA LYS A 101 -15.06 1.94 15.20
C LYS A 101 -15.48 3.30 14.63
N LYS A 102 -14.77 4.37 15.01
CA LYS A 102 -14.99 5.72 14.46
C LYS A 102 -14.73 5.79 12.96
N LYS A 103 -13.69 5.10 12.47
CA LYS A 103 -13.37 5.01 11.03
C LYS A 103 -14.39 4.19 10.23
N THR A 104 -15.09 3.25 10.86
CA THR A 104 -16.12 2.41 10.22
C THR A 104 -17.55 2.91 10.40
N ARG A 105 -17.73 4.07 11.04
CA ARG A 105 -19.04 4.68 11.25
C ARG A 105 -19.44 5.35 9.94
N VAL A 106 -20.16 4.60 9.12
CA VAL A 106 -20.89 5.06 7.93
C VAL A 106 -22.22 5.64 8.39
#